data_AF-A0A6F9B315-F1
#
_entry.id   AF-A0A6F9B315-F1
#
_cell.length_a   1.000
_cell.length_b   1.000
_cell.length_c   1.000
_cell.angle_alpha   90.00
_cell.angle_beta   90.00
_cell.angle_gamma   90.00
#
_symmetry.space_group_name_H-M   'P 1'
#
loop_
_entity.id
_entity.type
_entity.pdbx_description
1 polymer ?
#
loop_
_entity_poly.entity_id
_entity_poly.type
_entity_poly.pdbx_seq_one_letter_code
_entity_poly.pdbx_strand_id
1 'polypeptide(L)'
;MVYSTEIYTLAYSTEIYTLAYSTEIYTYTEITLHTEIYTLAYSTEIYTLAYSTEIYTLAYSTEIYTVSTEIYTLAYSTEIYTLAYSTEIYTLDT
;
A
#
# COMPACT_ATOMS: atom_id res chain seq x y z
N MET A 1 -9.73 5.75 10.78
CA MET A 1 -9.80 4.29 10.86
C MET A 1 -11.11 3.83 10.26
N VAL A 2 -11.08 2.94 9.27
CA VAL A 2 -12.26 2.38 8.60
C VAL A 2 -12.34 0.87 8.87
N TYR A 3 -13.56 0.36 9.07
CA TYR A 3 -13.86 -1.06 9.25
C TYR A 3 -14.88 -1.47 8.19
N SER A 4 -14.54 -2.46 7.37
CA SER A 4 -15.40 -3.00 6.32
C SER A 4 -14.93 -4.40 5.97
N THR A 5 -15.69 -5.15 5.17
CA THR A 5 -15.19 -6.39 4.56
C THR A 5 -14.25 -6.08 3.40
N GLU A 6 -14.56 -5.03 2.64
CA GLU A 6 -13.76 -4.52 1.52
C GLU A 6 -13.64 -3.01 1.62
N ILE A 7 -12.45 -2.48 1.32
CA ILE A 7 -12.18 -1.04 1.27
C ILE A 7 -11.57 -0.71 -0.09
N TYR A 8 -12.19 0.22 -0.81
CA TYR A 8 -11.66 0.78 -2.05
C TYR A 8 -11.36 2.26 -1.85
N THR A 9 -10.10 2.64 -2.02
CA THR A 9 -9.64 4.02 -1.94
C THR A 9 -9.22 4.49 -3.33
N LEU A 10 -9.91 5.50 -3.84
CA LEU A 10 -9.53 6.28 -5.01
C LEU A 10 -9.26 7.70 -4.56
N ALA A 11 -8.02 8.17 -4.72
CA ALA A 11 -7.61 9.48 -4.22
C ALA A 11 -6.75 10.23 -5.23
N TYR A 12 -6.88 11.56 -5.19
CA TYR A 12 -6.11 12.53 -5.97
C TYR A 12 -5.56 13.58 -4.99
N SER A 13 -4.38 13.30 -4.44
CA SER A 13 -3.74 14.09 -3.37
C SER A 13 -2.23 13.95 -3.46
N THR A 14 -1.50 14.90 -2.88
CA THR A 14 -0.03 14.82 -2.71
C THR A 14 0.37 13.96 -1.52
N GLU A 15 -0.54 13.71 -0.58
CA GLU A 15 -0.34 12.79 0.54
C GLU A 15 -1.62 12.03 0.84
N ILE A 16 -1.51 10.73 1.09
CA ILE A 16 -2.63 9.85 1.44
C ILE A 16 -2.26 9.04 2.67
N TYR A 17 -3.14 9.07 3.68
CA TYR A 17 -2.99 8.29 4.90
C TYR A 17 -4.17 7.32 5.03
N THR A 18 -3.88 6.02 4.99
CA THR A 18 -4.86 4.95 5.14
C THR A 18 -4.66 4.26 6.48
N LEU A 19 -5.72 4.22 7.28
CA LEU A 19 -5.79 3.42 8.50
C LEU A 19 -7.04 2.54 8.44
N ALA A 20 -6.84 1.23 8.28
CA ALA A 20 -7.92 0.32 7.91
C ALA A 20 -7.82 -1.06 8.56
N TYR A 21 -8.97 -1.66 8.85
CA TYR A 21 -9.13 -3.06 9.19
C TYR A 21 -10.18 -3.66 8.26
N SER A 22 -9.78 -4.64 7.44
CA SER A 22 -10.63 -5.21 6.39
C SER A 22 -10.30 -6.68 6.13
N THR A 23 -11.05 -7.36 5.27
CA THR A 23 -10.56 -8.59 4.63
C THR A 23 -9.70 -8.23 3.44
N GLU A 24 -10.13 -7.23 2.66
CA GLU A 24 -9.44 -6.77 1.46
C GLU A 24 -9.34 -5.24 1.45
N ILE A 25 -8.18 -4.72 1.04
CA ILE A 25 -7.94 -3.28 0.88
C ILE A 25 -7.35 -3.05 -0.51
N TYR A 26 -8.02 -2.22 -1.30
CA TYR A 26 -7.57 -1.76 -2.61
C TYR A 26 -7.35 -0.25 -2.57
N THR A 27 -6.13 0.17 -2.86
CA THR A 27 -5.77 1.58 -3.00
C THR A 27 -5.26 1.84 -4.39
N TYR A 28 -5.93 2.74 -5.10
CA TYR A 28 -5.50 3.22 -6.42
C TYR A 28 -5.38 4.74 -6.40
N THR A 29 -4.26 5.24 -6.89
CA THR A 29 -3.96 6.67 -6.92
C THR A 29 -3.49 7.07 -8.31
N GLU A 30 -4.21 7.99 -8.93
CA GLU A 30 -3.94 8.42 -10.29
C GLU A 30 -3.13 9.72 -10.30
N ILE A 31 -1.88 9.63 -10.78
CA ILE A 31 -1.00 10.67 -11.33
C ILE A 31 -1.16 12.08 -10.75
N THR A 32 -0.39 12.35 -9.70
CA THR A 32 0.23 13.66 -9.45
C THR A 32 1.72 13.46 -9.22
N LEU A 33 2.56 14.32 -9.80
CA LEU A 33 3.98 14.39 -9.44
C LEU A 33 4.06 14.62 -7.92
N HIS A 34 4.67 13.69 -7.17
CA HIS A 34 4.92 13.76 -5.71
C HIS A 34 3.74 13.37 -4.77
N THR A 35 3.14 12.17 -4.90
CA THR A 35 2.15 11.60 -3.95
C THR A 35 2.69 10.57 -2.94
N GLU A 36 2.98 10.95 -1.70
CA GLU A 36 3.35 9.95 -0.68
C GLU A 36 2.12 9.18 -0.17
N ILE A 37 2.23 7.85 -0.07
CA ILE A 37 1.17 6.99 0.47
C ILE A 37 1.64 6.32 1.75
N TYR A 38 0.92 6.53 2.84
CA TYR A 38 1.15 5.90 4.13
C TYR A 38 -0.01 4.98 4.47
N THR A 39 0.26 3.68 4.55
CA THR A 39 -0.75 2.66 4.86
C THR A 39 -0.42 1.96 6.17
N LEU A 40 -1.36 2.00 7.12
CA LEU A 40 -1.39 1.15 8.31
C LEU A 40 -2.63 0.25 8.25
N ALA A 41 -2.42 -1.05 8.02
CA ALA A 41 -3.51 -1.97 7.70
C ALA A 41 -3.41 -3.33 8.41
N TYR A 42 -4.57 -3.86 8.77
CA TYR A 42 -4.78 -5.26 9.12
C TYR A 42 -5.77 -5.84 8.11
N SER A 43 -5.34 -6.81 7.31
CA SER A 43 -6.12 -7.33 6.18
C SER A 43 -5.78 -8.79 5.90
N THR A 44 -6.58 -9.52 5.12
CA THR A 44 -6.08 -10.74 4.47
C THR A 44 -5.24 -10.34 3.26
N GLU A 45 -5.73 -9.40 2.47
CA GLU A 45 -5.08 -8.95 1.23
C GLU A 45 -5.00 -7.42 1.17
N ILE A 46 -3.86 -6.92 0.69
CA ILE A 46 -3.63 -5.48 0.45
C ILE A 46 -3.11 -5.30 -0.96
N TYR A 47 -3.81 -4.50 -1.76
CA TYR A 47 -3.40 -4.10 -3.10
C TYR A 47 -3.21 -2.59 -3.15
N THR A 48 -2.01 -2.16 -3.51
CA THR A 48 -1.70 -0.74 -3.71
C THR A 48 -1.08 -0.52 -5.08
N LEU A 49 -1.70 0.33 -5.89
CA LEU A 49 -1.19 0.75 -7.19
C LEU A 49 -1.09 2.27 -7.22
N ALA A 50 0.14 2.77 -7.29
CA ALA A 50 0.45 4.18 -7.41
C ALA A 50 1.38 4.45 -8.58
N TYR A 51 1.04 5.44 -9.40
CA TYR A 51 1.93 5.94 -10.44
C TYR A 51 2.58 7.24 -9.97
N SER A 52 3.90 7.18 -9.72
CA SER A 52 4.86 8.29 -9.51
C SER A 52 5.28 8.75 -8.10
N THR A 53 5.24 7.91 -7.05
CA THR A 53 5.83 8.27 -5.73
C THR A 53 6.02 7.17 -4.68
N GLU A 54 6.70 7.51 -3.58
CA GLU A 54 6.99 6.66 -2.43
C GLU A 54 5.73 6.08 -1.74
N ILE A 55 5.77 4.78 -1.46
CA ILE A 55 4.78 4.06 -0.65
C ILE A 55 5.44 3.58 0.63
N TYR A 56 4.83 3.91 1.76
CA TYR A 56 5.18 3.43 3.09
C TYR A 56 4.04 2.55 3.62
N THR A 57 4.30 1.26 3.79
CA THR A 57 3.32 0.27 4.25
C THR A 57 3.76 -0.35 5.57
N LEU A 58 2.90 -0.27 6.59
CA LEU A 58 2.95 -1.08 7.79
C LEU A 58 1.72 -1.99 7.82
N ALA A 59 1.91 -3.29 7.61
CA ALA A 59 0.81 -4.21 7.39
C ALA A 59 0.92 -5.51 8.19
N TYR A 60 -0.24 -6.01 8.62
CA TYR A 60 -0.41 -7.41 9.02
C TYR A 60 -1.39 -8.03 8.02
N SER A 61 -0.90 -8.87 7.12
CA SER A 61 -1.75 -9.51 6.12
C SER A 61 -1.24 -10.84 5.62
N THR A 62 -2.08 -11.62 4.96
CA THR A 62 -1.64 -12.83 4.28
C THR A 62 -0.83 -12.44 3.04
N GLU A 63 -1.35 -11.51 2.24
CA GLU A 63 -0.74 -11.10 0.97
C GLU A 63 -0.67 -9.57 0.85
N ILE A 64 0.41 -9.08 0.24
CA ILE A 64 0.62 -7.67 -0.10
C ILE A 64 1.07 -7.56 -1.56
N TYR A 65 0.34 -6.78 -2.35
CA TYR A 65 0.67 -6.46 -3.73
C TYR A 65 0.89 -4.95 -3.84
N THR A 66 2.10 -4.55 -4.18
CA THR A 66 2.45 -3.12 -4.30
C THR A 66 3.10 -2.83 -5.64
N VAL A 67 2.60 -1.81 -6.32
CA VAL A 67 3.17 -1.27 -7.56
C VAL A 67 3.41 0.22 -7.39
N SER A 68 4.68 0.65 -7.45
CA SER A 68 5.06 2.06 -7.35
C SER A 68 6.45 2.37 -7.91
N THR A 69 6.92 3.61 -7.76
CA THR A 69 8.31 3.96 -8.04
C THR A 69 9.22 3.56 -6.89
N GLU A 70 8.90 3.96 -5.66
CA GLU A 70 9.69 3.66 -4.45
C GLU A 70 8.79 3.03 -3.40
N ILE A 71 9.28 1.97 -2.73
CA ILE A 71 8.47 1.13 -1.86
C ILE A 71 9.22 0.82 -0.57
N TYR A 72 8.60 1.12 0.55
CA TYR A 72 9.05 0.87 1.90
C TYR A 72 7.97 0.06 2.62
N THR A 73 8.23 -1.22 2.85
CA THR A 73 7.27 -2.16 3.46
C THR A 73 7.84 -2.73 4.74
N LEU A 74 7.09 -2.59 5.84
CA LEU A 74 7.25 -3.35 7.07
C LEU A 74 5.99 -4.22 7.24
N ALA A 75 6.14 -5.52 7.07
CA ALA A 75 5.01 -6.44 7.03
C ALA A 75 5.17 -7.60 8.01
N TYR A 76 4.03 -8.09 8.46
CA TYR A 76 3.90 -9.44 8.99
C TYR A 76 3.01 -10.20 8.02
N SER A 77 3.63 -10.88 7.05
CA SER A 77 2.90 -11.53 5.97
C SER A 77 3.45 -12.87 5.52
N THR A 78 2.60 -13.63 4.83
CA THR A 78 3.03 -14.85 4.15
C THR A 78 3.64 -14.56 2.79
N GLU A 79 3.11 -13.58 2.04
CA GLU A 79 3.56 -13.27 0.69
C GLU A 79 3.57 -11.77 0.40
N ILE A 80 4.65 -11.29 -0.22
CA ILE A 80 4.79 -9.92 -0.70
C ILE A 80 5.18 -9.94 -2.18
N TYR A 81 4.33 -9.34 -3.00
CA TYR A 81 4.55 -9.11 -4.41
C TYR A 81 4.79 -7.63 -4.67
N THR A 82 5.93 -7.32 -5.28
CA THR A 82 6.33 -5.94 -5.54
C THR A 82 6.74 -5.77 -6.99
N LEU A 83 6.18 -4.76 -7.65
CA LEU A 83 6.61 -4.31 -8.97
C LEU A 83 6.99 -2.83 -8.88
N ALA A 84 8.29 -2.54 -8.94
CA ALA A 84 8.79 -1.17 -8.93
C ALA A 84 9.28 -0.73 -10.31
N TYR A 85 8.96 0.51 -10.68
CA TYR A 85 9.49 1.15 -11.90
C TYR A 85 10.79 1.93 -11.66
N SER A 86 11.27 2.02 -10.42
CA SER A 86 12.51 2.72 -10.04
C SER A 86 13.45 1.86 -9.19
N THR A 87 14.50 2.46 -8.64
CA THR A 87 15.69 1.78 -8.07
C THR A 87 15.57 1.36 -6.61
N GLU A 88 14.57 1.81 -5.85
CA GLU A 88 14.52 1.60 -4.39
C GLU A 88 13.29 0.80 -3.91
N ILE A 89 13.57 -0.39 -3.37
CA ILE A 89 12.61 -1.25 -2.68
C ILE A 89 13.25 -1.67 -1.35
N TYR A 90 12.61 -1.34 -0.24
CA TYR A 90 12.97 -1.80 1.09
C TYR A 90 11.81 -2.60 1.67
N THR A 91 12.05 -3.88 1.92
CA THR A 91 11.06 -4.77 2.53
C THR A 91 11.66 -5.43 3.76
N LEU A 92 11.01 -5.25 4.90
CA LEU A 92 11.23 -6.03 6.12
C LEU A 92 9.95 -6.81 6.40
N ASP A 93 10.04 -8.13 6.32
CA ASP A 93 8.92 -9.05 6.51
C ASP A 93 9.28 -10.09 7.59
N THR A 94 8.29 -10.49 8.39
CA THR A 94 8.44 -11.39 9.55
C THR A 94 7.25 -12.32 9.71
#